data_AF-A0A6I6ERY5-F1
#
_entry.id   AF-A0A6I6ERY5-F1
#
_cell.length_a   1.000
_cell.length_b   1.000
_cell.length_c   1.000
_cell.angle_alpha   90.00
_cell.angle_beta   90.00
_cell.angle_gamma   90.00
#
_symmetry.space_group_name_H-M   'P 1'
#
loop_
_entity.id
_entity.type
_entity.pdbx_description
1 polymer ?
#
loop_
_entity_poly.entity_id
_entity_poly.type
_entity_poly.pdbx_seq_one_letter_code
_entity_poly.pdbx_strand_id
1 'polypeptide(L)' 'MNGLKIAVAALAGAALCLAALIAGFPRLALLITGPVVSNDEMNQNVVLFLISTPLSVVIGALIGGVLMRRRLQKKRN' A
#
# COMPACT_ATOMS: atom_id res chain seq x y z
N MET A 1 16.23 -11.62 -17.44
CA MET A 1 16.37 -11.16 -16.03
C MET A 1 15.69 -9.83 -15.69
N ASN A 2 15.39 -8.94 -16.65
CA ASN A 2 14.78 -7.63 -16.34
C ASN A 2 13.35 -7.73 -15.78
N GLY A 3 12.56 -8.71 -16.24
CA GLY A 3 11.21 -8.96 -15.70
C GLY A 3 11.21 -9.32 -14.21
N LEU A 4 12.13 -10.21 -13.78
CA LEU A 4 12.28 -10.59 -12.37
C LEU A 4 12.61 -9.38 -11.49
N LYS A 5 13.50 -8.49 -11.96
CA LYS A 5 13.85 -7.27 -11.23
C LYS A 5 12.65 -6.34 -11.03
N ILE A 6 11.78 -6.21 -12.04
CA ILE A 6 10.55 -5.41 -11.94
C ILE A 6 9.56 -6.07 -10.98
N ALA A 7 9.41 -7.40 -11.04
CA ALA A 7 8.54 -8.14 -10.15
C ALA A 7 8.97 -8.00 -8.67
N VAL A 8 10.26 -8.17 -8.38
CA VAL A 8 10.81 -7.99 -7.03
C VAL A 8 10.60 -6.54 -6.54
N ALA A 9 10.83 -5.55 -7.40
CA ALA A 9 10.61 -4.15 -7.04
C ALA A 9 9.12 -3.83 -6.80
N ALA A 10 8.21 -4.42 -7.58
CA ALA A 10 6.77 -4.30 -7.35
C ALA A 10 6.35 -4.94 -6.02
N LEU A 11 6.85 -6.15 -5.71
CA LEU A 11 6.59 -6.81 -4.42
C LEU A 11 7.14 -6.00 -3.24
N ALA A 12 8.35 -5.46 -3.36
CA ALA A 12 8.94 -4.60 -2.34
C ALA A 12 8.12 -3.30 -2.16
N GLY A 13 7.69 -2.68 -3.25
CA GLY A 13 6.83 -1.50 -3.21
C GLY A 13 5.48 -1.78 -2.55
N ALA A 14 4.84 -2.91 -2.87
CA ALA A 14 3.61 -3.36 -2.24
C ALA A 14 3.79 -3.59 -0.73
N ALA A 15 4.84 -4.31 -0.33
CA ALA A 15 5.12 -4.59 1.07
C ALA A 15 5.38 -3.31 1.88
N LEU A 16 6.16 -2.36 1.34
CA LEU A 16 6.42 -1.08 1.99
C LEU A 16 5.16 -0.24 2.15
N CYS A 17 4.31 -0.18 1.12
CA CYS A 17 3.08 0.60 1.16
C CYS A 17 2.06 -0.01 2.13
N LEU A 18 1.98 -1.34 2.21
CA LEU A 18 1.15 -2.05 3.18
C LEU A 18 1.66 -1.84 4.62
N ALA A 19 2.98 -1.90 4.83
CA ALA A 19 3.57 -1.64 6.15
C ALA A 19 3.28 -0.19 6.61
N ALA A 20 3.38 0.78 5.70
CA ALA A 20 3.02 2.17 5.98
C ALA A 20 1.52 2.32 6.31
N LEU A 21 0.64 1.61 5.60
CA LEU A 21 -0.79 1.59 5.94
C LEU A 21 -0.98 1.04 7.35
N ILE A 22 -0.45 -0.14 7.68
CA ILE A 22 -0.62 -0.77 9.00
C ILE A 22 -0.12 0.14 10.12
N ALA A 23 1.05 0.77 9.94
CA ALA A 23 1.61 1.70 10.92
C ALA A 23 0.77 2.98 11.08
N GLY A 24 0.20 3.50 9.98
CA GLY A 24 -0.60 4.72 9.98
C GLY A 24 -2.09 4.51 10.27
N PHE A 25 -2.58 3.27 10.15
CA PHE A 25 -4.00 2.95 10.17
C PHE A 25 -4.71 3.39 11.45
N PRO A 26 -4.15 3.21 12.68
CA PRO A 26 -4.82 3.67 13.90
C PRO A 26 -5.13 5.17 13.87
N ARG A 27 -4.22 5.97 13.30
CA ARG A 27 -4.40 7.41 13.18
C ARG A 27 -5.40 7.78 12.09
N LEU A 28 -5.40 7.05 10.97
CA LEU A 28 -6.39 7.23 9.90
C LEU A 28 -7.80 6.85 10.36
N ALA A 29 -7.94 5.75 11.10
CA ALA A 29 -9.18 5.32 11.72
C ALA A 29 -9.74 6.41 12.64
N LEU A 30 -8.92 6.91 13.58
CA LEU A 30 -9.31 8.01 14.47
C LEU A 30 -9.72 9.30 13.73
N LEU A 31 -9.10 9.61 12.60
CA LEU A 31 -9.43 10.80 11.81
C LEU A 31 -10.73 10.65 10.99
N ILE A 32 -11.04 9.44 10.54
CA ILE A 32 -12.16 9.19 9.61
C ILE A 32 -13.42 8.77 10.36
N THR A 33 -13.33 7.81 11.29
CA THR A 33 -14.48 7.27 12.02
C THR A 33 -14.59 7.82 13.45
N GLY A 34 -13.50 8.37 13.99
CA GLY A 34 -13.46 8.86 15.37
C GLY A 34 -13.10 7.77 16.39
N PRO A 35 -13.25 8.06 17.70
CA PRO A 35 -12.99 7.09 18.76
C PRO A 35 -14.01 5.94 18.72
N VAL A 36 -13.53 4.70 18.90
CA VAL A 36 -14.40 3.52 18.92
C VAL A 36 -15.15 3.48 20.25
N VAL A 37 -16.42 3.86 20.22
CA VAL A 37 -17.33 3.86 21.38
C VAL A 37 -18.45 2.84 21.26
N SER A 38 -18.73 2.35 20.05
CA SER A 38 -19.72 1.31 19.78
C SER A 38 -19.23 0.32 18.71
N ASN A 39 -20.07 -0.68 18.42
CA ASN A 39 -19.79 -1.66 17.37
C ASN A 39 -19.86 -1.06 15.96
N ASP A 40 -20.57 0.06 15.77
CA ASP A 40 -20.72 0.68 14.46
C ASP A 40 -19.40 1.29 13.99
N GLU A 41 -18.66 2.01 14.85
CA GLU A 41 -17.35 2.57 14.52
C GLU A 41 -16.30 1.47 14.31
N MET A 42 -16.39 0.39 15.08
CA MET A 42 -15.51 -0.78 14.89
C MET A 42 -15.76 -1.41 13.51
N ASN A 43 -17.01 -1.62 13.12
CA ASN A 43 -17.36 -2.17 11.82
C ASN A 43 -16.91 -1.27 10.66
N GLN A 44 -17.10 0.05 10.79
CA GLN A 44 -16.60 1.02 9.81
C GLN A 44 -15.07 0.97 9.67
N ASN A 45 -14.34 0.85 10.78
CA ASN A 45 -12.88 0.71 10.74
C ASN A 45 -12.43 -0.58 10.06
N VAL A 46 -13.13 -1.70 10.28
CA VAL A 46 -12.85 -2.96 9.58
C VAL A 46 -13.06 -2.80 8.08
N VAL A 47 -14.18 -2.21 7.65
CA VAL A 47 -14.47 -1.94 6.23
C VAL A 47 -13.41 -1.01 5.62
N LEU A 48 -13.02 0.04 6.33
CA LEU A 48 -11.98 0.97 5.89
C LEU A 48 -10.64 0.26 5.71
N PHE A 49 -10.27 -0.62 6.64
CA PHE A 49 -9.05 -1.43 6.54
C PHE A 49 -9.11 -2.39 5.33
N LEU A 50 -10.24 -3.05 5.13
CA LEU A 50 -10.48 -3.98 4.01
C LEU A 50 -10.39 -3.30 2.65
N ILE A 51 -10.79 -2.04 2.52
CA ILE A 51 -10.70 -1.27 1.26
C ILE A 51 -9.29 -0.68 1.07
N SER A 52 -8.71 -0.11 2.13
CA SER A 52 -7.40 0.54 2.06
C SER A 52 -6.25 -0.45 1.85
N THR A 53 -6.36 -1.67 2.37
CA THR A 53 -5.35 -2.74 2.21
C THR A 53 -5.07 -3.07 0.74
N PRO A 54 -6.03 -3.53 -0.08
CA PRO A 54 -5.80 -3.83 -1.49
C PRO A 54 -5.38 -2.60 -2.28
N LEU A 55 -5.93 -1.41 -1.96
CA LEU A 55 -5.50 -0.16 -2.59
C LEU A 55 -4.02 0.13 -2.33
N SER A 56 -3.55 0.00 -1.09
CA SER A 56 -2.15 0.23 -0.74
C SER A 56 -1.21 -0.75 -1.44
N VAL A 57 -1.61 -2.01 -1.56
CA VAL A 57 -0.84 -3.05 -2.25
C VAL A 57 -0.73 -2.74 -3.74
N VAL A 58 -1.83 -2.39 -4.40
CA VAL A 58 -1.83 -2.03 -5.83
C VAL A 58 -0.99 -0.78 -6.08
N ILE A 59 -1.17 0.27 -5.28
CA ILE A 59 -0.41 1.52 -5.40
C ILE A 59 1.09 1.25 -5.20
N GLY A 60 1.45 0.51 -4.16
CA GLY A 60 2.84 0.14 -3.87
C GLY A 60 3.47 -0.68 -4.99
N ALA A 61 2.74 -1.68 -5.52
CA ALA A 61 3.19 -2.50 -6.63
C ALA A 61 3.43 -1.68 -7.91
N LEU A 62 2.51 -0.77 -8.23
CA LEU A 62 2.63 0.12 -9.39
C LEU A 62 3.83 1.04 -9.24
N ILE A 63 4.00 1.70 -8.09
CA ILE A 63 5.14 2.58 -7.82
C ILE A 63 6.46 1.80 -7.95
N GLY A 64 6.59 0.67 -7.26
CA GLY A 64 7.81 -0.15 -7.28
C GLY A 64 8.14 -0.66 -8.69
N GLY A 65 7.14 -1.18 -9.41
CA GLY A 65 7.30 -1.69 -10.76
C GLY A 65 7.66 -0.60 -11.77
N VAL A 66 6.96 0.56 -11.74
CA VAL A 66 7.21 1.68 -12.65
C VAL A 66 8.58 2.31 -12.39
N LEU A 67 8.96 2.52 -11.13
CA LEU A 67 10.28 3.05 -10.78
C LEU A 67 11.39 2.14 -11.32
N MET A 68 11.29 0.83 -11.12
CA MET A 68 12.30 -0.10 -11.61
C MET A 68 12.33 -0.16 -13.14
N ARG A 69 11.17 -0.13 -13.80
CA ARG A 69 11.09 -0.05 -15.27
C ARG A 69 11.79 1.21 -15.80
N ARG A 70 11.53 2.37 -15.21
CA ARG A 70 12.18 3.65 -15.57
C ARG A 70 13.69 3.59 -15.34
N ARG A 71 14.15 3.01 -14.22
CA ARG A 71 15.58 2.82 -13.92
C ARG A 71 16.28 1.94 -14.95
N LEU A 72 15.65 0.83 -15.34
CA LEU A 72 16.21 -0.08 -16.34
C LEU A 72 16.25 0.53 -17.75
N GLN A 73 15.23 1.31 -18.12
CA GLN A 73 15.22 2.07 -19.38
C GLN A 73 16.33 3.12 -19.42
N LYS A 74 16.51 3.87 -18.33
CA LYS A 74 17.59 4.87 -18.24
C LYS A 74 18.99 4.26 -18.29
N LYS A 75 19.19 3.02 -17.84
CA LYS A 75 20.49 2.33 -17.90
C LYS A 75 20.82 1.78 -19.32
N ARG A 76 19.82 1.67 -20.19
CA ARG A 76 19.96 1.12 -21.55
C ARG A 76 20.29 2.20 -22.59
N ASN A 77 19.98 3.46 -22.30
CA ASN A 77 20.40 4.64 -23.07
C ASN A 77 21.72 5.17 -22.51
#